data_AF-A0A6G0M584-F1
#
_entry.id   AF-A0A6G0M584-F1
#
_cell.length_a   1.000
_cell.length_b   1.000
_cell.length_c   1.000
_cell.angle_alpha   90.00
_cell.angle_beta   90.00
_cell.angle_gamma   90.00
#
_symmetry.space_group_name_H-M   'P 1'
#
loop_
_entity.id
_entity.type
_entity.pdbx_description
1 polymer ?
#
loop_
_entity_poly.entity_id
_entity_poly.type
_entity_poly.pdbx_seq_one_letter_code
_entity_poly.pdbx_strand_id
1 'polypeptide(L)'
;HELLLNKKKRMHLGYHAVKCRSQRELTKGTSIDKGVANELAFFGQHEYWRKLSPHLWGVPRLSERLVSILQDNIRRSLPKVITEISTRMAETQKELLRLGTPLESQV
;
A
#
# COMPACT_ATOMS: atom_id res chain seq x y z
N HIS A 1 22.47 -9.93 -5.19
CA HIS A 1 21.28 -9.05 -5.31
C HIS A 1 20.13 -9.64 -6.13
N GLU A 2 20.17 -10.92 -6.51
CA GLU A 2 19.21 -11.48 -7.49
C GLU A 2 17.75 -11.50 -7.02
N LEU A 3 17.51 -11.61 -5.70
CA LEU A 3 16.16 -11.49 -5.15
C LEU A 3 15.64 -10.05 -5.26
N LEU A 4 16.42 -9.07 -4.76
CA LEU A 4 16.06 -7.64 -4.79
C LEU A 4 15.93 -7.07 -6.20
N LEU A 5 16.74 -7.57 -7.14
CA LEU A 5 16.66 -7.23 -8.56
C LEU A 5 15.55 -7.99 -9.29
N ASN A 6 14.69 -8.70 -8.58
CA ASN A 6 13.56 -9.43 -9.14
C ASN A 6 13.97 -10.52 -10.16
N LYS A 7 15.21 -11.02 -10.08
CA LYS A 7 15.77 -12.02 -11.00
C LYS A 7 15.44 -13.45 -10.57
N LYS A 8 15.45 -13.74 -9.26
CA LYS A 8 15.22 -15.10 -8.73
C LYS A 8 13.74 -15.49 -8.70
N LYS A 9 12.86 -14.59 -8.25
CA LYS A 9 11.41 -14.80 -8.22
C LYS A 9 10.72 -13.49 -8.56
N ARG A 10 10.06 -13.42 -9.72
CA ARG A 10 9.42 -12.19 -10.19
C ARG A 10 8.16 -11.88 -9.39
N MET A 11 8.13 -10.69 -8.80
CA MET A 11 6.96 -10.08 -8.18
C MET A 11 6.52 -8.88 -9.02
N HIS A 12 5.21 -8.68 -9.15
CA HIS A 12 4.62 -7.57 -9.91
C HIS A 12 5.05 -6.19 -9.35
N LEU A 13 5.13 -6.08 -8.03
CA LEU A 13 5.59 -4.89 -7.32
C LEU A 13 7.08 -4.98 -6.92
N GLY A 14 7.84 -5.98 -7.36
CA GLY A 14 9.24 -6.16 -6.99
C GLY A 14 9.49 -6.35 -5.48
N TYR A 15 10.72 -6.06 -5.03
CA TYR A 15 11.13 -6.18 -3.63
C TYR A 15 11.66 -4.86 -3.10
N HIS A 16 11.68 -4.73 -1.78
CA HIS A 16 12.24 -3.60 -1.05
C HIS A 16 12.89 -4.12 0.23
N ALA A 17 14.08 -3.63 0.58
CA ALA A 17 14.77 -4.01 1.80
C ALA A 17 14.60 -2.97 2.90
N VAL A 18 14.38 -3.42 4.12
CA VAL A 18 14.37 -2.56 5.32
C VAL A 18 15.14 -3.23 6.43
N LYS A 19 15.73 -2.42 7.31
CA LYS A 19 16.36 -2.89 8.54
C LYS A 19 15.60 -2.28 9.72
N CYS A 20 14.88 -3.14 10.43
CA CYS A 20 14.18 -2.76 11.65
C CYS A 20 15.12 -2.78 12.87
N ARG A 21 14.64 -2.18 13.97
CA ARG A 21 15.30 -2.24 15.29
C ARG A 21 15.40 -3.70 15.75
N SER A 22 16.57 -4.07 16.24
CA SER A 22 16.81 -5.39 16.84
C SER A 22 16.19 -5.52 18.23
N GLN A 23 16.00 -6.74 18.72
CA GLN A 23 15.48 -7.00 20.08
C GLN A 23 16.31 -6.30 21.17
N ARG A 24 17.63 -6.21 20.98
CA ARG A 24 18.54 -5.51 21.89
C ARG A 24 18.30 -3.99 21.90
N GLU A 25 18.04 -3.39 20.74
CA GLU A 25 17.74 -1.96 20.63
C GLU A 25 16.37 -1.62 21.23
N LEU A 26 15.39 -2.52 21.10
CA LEU A 26 14.09 -2.37 21.75
C LEU A 26 14.23 -2.41 23.28
N THR A 27 15.01 -3.36 23.81
CA THR A 27 15.28 -3.47 25.25
C THR A 27 15.99 -2.23 25.81
N LYS A 28 16.83 -1.57 24.99
CA LYS A 28 17.52 -0.32 25.34
C LYS A 28 16.69 0.95 25.16
N GLY A 29 15.44 0.84 24.69
CA GLY A 29 14.57 1.98 24.45
C GLY A 29 15.03 2.89 23.30
N THR A 30 15.68 2.35 22.27
CA THR A 30 16.10 3.15 21.10
C THR A 30 14.88 3.77 20.41
N SER A 31 14.88 5.10 20.27
CA SER A 31 13.82 5.84 19.58
C SER A 31 13.69 5.44 18.11
N ILE A 32 12.53 5.73 17.54
CA ILE A 32 12.23 5.41 16.14
C ILE A 32 13.20 6.16 15.21
N ASP A 33 13.42 7.46 15.44
CA ASP A 33 14.33 8.29 14.64
C ASP A 33 15.75 7.75 14.62
N LYS A 34 16.25 7.29 15.78
CA LYS A 34 17.57 6.62 15.87
C LYS A 34 17.58 5.31 15.09
N GLY A 35 16.49 4.55 15.11
CA GLY A 35 16.34 3.33 14.31
C GLY A 35 16.43 3.61 12.80
N VAL A 36 15.77 4.67 12.31
CA VAL A 36 15.84 5.10 10.91
C VAL A 36 17.24 5.58 10.54
N ALA A 37 17.89 6.35 11.42
CA ALA A 37 19.28 6.78 11.21
C ALA A 37 20.26 5.58 11.14
N ASN A 38 20.09 4.60 12.03
CA ASN A 38 20.89 3.37 12.04
C ASN A 38 20.68 2.54 10.76
N GLU A 39 19.45 2.52 10.23
CA GLU A 39 19.13 1.88 8.96
C GLU A 39 19.88 2.54 7.80
N LEU A 40 19.79 3.88 7.70
CA LEU A 40 20.47 4.65 6.65
C LEU A 40 21.99 4.44 6.71
N ALA A 41 22.57 4.48 7.92
CA ALA A 41 23.99 4.21 8.13
C ALA A 41 24.37 2.78 7.70
N PHE A 42 23.56 1.78 8.06
CA PHE A 42 23.82 0.39 7.69
C PHE A 42 23.82 0.20 6.17
N PHE A 43 22.80 0.66 5.47
CA PHE A 43 22.71 0.48 4.02
C PHE A 43 23.75 1.33 3.26
N GLY A 44 24.11 2.51 3.78
CA GLY A 44 25.11 3.39 3.18
C GLY A 44 26.56 2.90 3.37
N GLN A 45 26.88 2.33 4.54
CA GLN A 45 28.25 1.88 4.85
C GLN A 45 28.53 0.47 4.33
N HIS A 46 27.52 -0.38 4.21
CA HIS A 46 27.71 -1.78 3.88
C HIS A 46 28.04 -1.98 2.38
N GLU A 47 29.20 -2.57 2.08
CA GLU A 47 29.74 -2.68 0.72
C GLU A 47 28.79 -3.39 -0.26
N TYR A 48 28.10 -4.43 0.21
CA TYR A 48 27.04 -5.12 -0.55
C TYR A 48 25.86 -4.19 -0.89
N TRP A 49 25.28 -3.50 0.09
CA TRP A 49 24.06 -2.70 -0.11
C TRP A 49 24.30 -1.39 -0.84
N ARG A 50 25.48 -0.79 -0.69
CA ARG A 50 25.87 0.44 -1.37
C ARG A 50 25.91 0.29 -2.91
N LYS A 51 26.11 -0.93 -3.41
CA LYS A 51 26.07 -1.24 -4.86
C LYS A 51 24.64 -1.24 -5.43
N LEU A 52 23.61 -1.27 -4.57
CA LEU A 52 22.21 -1.19 -4.99
C LEU A 52 21.70 0.24 -5.03
N SER A 53 20.79 0.51 -5.97
CA SER A 53 20.09 1.78 -6.04
C SER A 53 19.42 2.13 -4.70
N PRO A 54 19.62 3.34 -4.17
CA PRO A 54 19.04 3.79 -2.89
C PRO A 54 17.51 3.72 -2.80
N HIS A 55 16.84 3.59 -3.95
CA HIS A 55 15.39 3.44 -4.01
C HIS A 55 14.89 2.03 -3.65
N LEU A 56 15.77 1.02 -3.61
CA LEU A 56 15.39 -0.38 -3.31
C LEU A 56 15.49 -0.72 -1.81
N TRP A 57 15.93 0.22 -0.98
CA TRP A 57 16.08 0.02 0.45
C TRP A 57 15.70 1.25 1.26
N GLY A 58 15.48 1.05 2.55
CA GLY A 58 15.18 2.10 3.51
C GLY A 58 13.69 2.36 3.72
N VAL A 59 13.33 2.64 4.96
CA VAL A 59 11.96 2.94 5.41
C VAL A 59 11.38 4.18 4.72
N PRO A 60 12.09 5.32 4.60
CA PRO A 60 11.49 6.52 3.99
C PRO A 60 11.05 6.30 2.54
N ARG A 61 11.90 5.63 1.75
CA ARG A 61 11.60 5.28 0.35
C ARG A 61 10.49 4.24 0.24
N LEU A 62 10.42 3.30 1.18
CA LEU A 62 9.33 2.33 1.23
C LEU A 62 7.99 3.04 1.44
N SER A 63 7.92 4.00 2.37
CA SER A 63 6.72 4.77 2.64
C SER A 63 6.23 5.53 1.41
N GLU A 64 7.11 6.27 0.73
CA GLU A 64 6.78 6.98 -0.53
C GLU A 64 6.21 6.01 -1.58
N ARG A 65 6.84 4.84 -1.73
CA ARG A 65 6.43 3.82 -2.70
C ARG A 65 5.08 3.21 -2.36
N LEU A 66 4.83 2.87 -1.09
CA LEU A 66 3.55 2.33 -0.64
C LEU A 66 2.41 3.33 -0.85
N VAL A 67 2.65 4.61 -0.57
CA VAL A 67 1.68 5.69 -0.83
C VAL A 67 1.33 5.75 -2.32
N SER A 68 2.34 5.73 -3.19
CA SER A 68 2.12 5.74 -4.65
C SER A 68 1.32 4.52 -5.12
N ILE A 69 1.67 3.32 -4.64
CA ILE A 69 0.97 2.08 -4.97
C ILE A 69 -0.49 2.15 -4.48
N LEU A 70 -0.72 2.64 -3.27
CA LEU A 70 -2.06 2.76 -2.71
C LEU A 70 -2.91 3.73 -3.52
N GLN A 71 -2.37 4.89 -3.89
CA GLN A 71 -3.05 5.88 -4.73
C GLN A 71 -3.44 5.31 -6.10
N ASP A 72 -2.53 4.58 -6.75
CA ASP A 72 -2.81 3.92 -8.04
C ASP A 72 -3.90 2.84 -7.89
N ASN A 73 -3.86 2.05 -6.82
CA ASN A 73 -4.90 1.05 -6.54
C ASN A 73 -6.27 1.71 -6.32
N ILE A 74 -6.34 2.78 -5.53
CA ILE A 74 -7.58 3.54 -5.30
C ILE A 74 -8.10 4.10 -6.62
N ARG A 75 -7.25 4.72 -7.43
CA ARG A 75 -7.64 5.28 -8.73
C ARG A 75 -8.19 4.22 -9.68
N ARG A 76 -7.68 2.98 -9.62
CA ARG A 76 -8.16 1.86 -10.44
C ARG A 76 -9.44 1.22 -9.90
N SER A 77 -9.63 1.19 -8.59
CA SER A 77 -10.79 0.52 -7.97
C SER A 77 -12.02 1.42 -7.89
N LEU A 78 -11.86 2.73 -7.66
CA LEU A 78 -12.97 3.66 -7.49
C LEU A 78 -13.98 3.68 -8.65
N PRO A 79 -13.58 3.72 -9.94
CA PRO A 79 -14.53 3.72 -11.04
C PRO A 79 -15.41 2.47 -11.03
N LYS A 80 -14.84 1.30 -10.69
CA LYS A 80 -15.60 0.05 -10.61
C LYS A 80 -16.65 0.10 -9.52
N VAL A 81 -16.29 0.64 -8.35
CA VAL A 81 -17.22 0.81 -7.21
C VAL A 81 -18.37 1.74 -7.59
N ILE A 82 -18.07 2.87 -8.26
CA ILE A 82 -19.09 3.81 -8.72
C ILE A 82 -20.06 3.15 -9.70
N THR A 83 -19.52 2.41 -10.68
CA THR A 83 -20.35 1.67 -11.64
C THR A 83 -21.22 0.63 -10.94
N GLU A 84 -20.66 -0.13 -9.98
CA GLU A 84 -21.43 -1.14 -9.24
C GLU A 84 -22.58 -0.52 -8.43
N ILE A 85 -22.33 0.60 -7.74
CA ILE A 85 -23.36 1.34 -7.00
C ILE A 85 -24.44 1.84 -7.96
N SER A 86 -24.05 2.43 -9.08
CA SER A 86 -24.99 2.99 -10.07
C SER A 86 -25.87 1.91 -10.69
N THR A 87 -25.30 0.75 -11.00
CA THR A 87 -26.03 -0.43 -11.49
C THR A 87 -27.04 -0.91 -10.44
N ARG A 88 -26.61 -1.11 -9.19
CA ARG A 88 -27.51 -1.54 -8.10
C ARG A 88 -28.64 -0.54 -7.85
N MET A 89 -28.36 0.77 -7.93
CA MET A 89 -29.37 1.82 -7.83
C MET A 89 -30.38 1.73 -8.98
N ALA A 90 -29.92 1.57 -10.22
CA ALA A 90 -30.80 1.46 -11.38
C ALA A 90 -31.70 0.20 -11.32
N GLU A 91 -31.13 -0.93 -10.89
CA GLU A 91 -31.86 -2.17 -10.66
C GLU A 91 -32.94 -2.00 -9.58
N THR A 92 -32.57 -1.42 -8.43
CA THR A 92 -33.48 -1.16 -7.32
C THR A 92 -34.60 -0.20 -7.74
N GLN A 93 -34.27 0.86 -8.49
CA GLN A 93 -35.27 1.80 -9.00
C GLN A 93 -36.24 1.14 -9.97
N LYS A 94 -35.73 0.28 -10.87
CA LYS A 94 -36.57 -0.49 -11.79
C LYS A 94 -37.50 -1.45 -11.05
N GLU A 95 -37.01 -2.09 -9.99
CA GLU A 95 -37.80 -2.98 -9.16
C GLU A 95 -38.85 -2.22 -8.35
N LEU A 96 -38.50 -1.06 -7.80
CA LEU A 96 -39.43 -0.16 -7.11
C LEU A 96 -40.56 0.30 -8.03
N LEU A 97 -40.25 0.69 -9.27
CA LEU A 97 -41.27 1.04 -10.28
C LEU A 97 -42.19 -0.13 -10.60
N ARG A 98 -41.68 -1.38 -10.59
CA ARG A 98 -42.49 -2.58 -10.81
C ARG A 98 -43.48 -2.84 -9.66
N LEU A 99 -43.15 -2.43 -8.44
CA LEU A 99 -43.99 -2.64 -7.27
C LEU A 99 -45.18 -1.66 -7.17
N GLY A 100 -45.21 -0.62 -8.01
CA GLY A 100 -46.31 0.35 -8.08
C GLY A 100 -46.13 1.56 -7.15
N THR A 101 -47.14 2.44 -7.10
CA THR A 101 -47.11 3.63 -6.24
C THR A 101 -47.30 3.26 -4.77
N PRO A 102 -46.65 3.98 -3.83
CA PRO A 102 -46.91 3.81 -2.42
C PRO A 102 -48.41 3.97 -2.15
N LEU A 103 -48.99 3.13 -1.29
CA LEU A 103 -50.31 3.43 -0.73
C LEU A 103 -50.16 4.78 0.00
N GLU A 104 -50.78 5.83 -0.53
CA GLU A 104 -51.09 6.99 0.30
C GLU A 104 -51.97 6.48 1.43
N SER A 105 -51.39 6.36 2.63
CA SER A 105 -52.16 6.32 3.85
C SER A 105 -52.83 7.67 3.96
N GLN A 106 -54.06 7.76 3.46
CA GLN A 106 -54.97 8.87 3.70
C GLN A 106 -55.06 9.03 5.23
N VAL A 107 -54.47 10.11 5.74
CA VAL A 107 -54.68 10.60 7.11
C VAL A 107 -55.90 11.51 7.07
#